data_AF-A0A248VXP5-F1
#
_entry.id   AF-A0A248VXP5-F1
#
_cell.length_a   1.000
_cell.length_b   1.000
_cell.length_c   1.000
_cell.angle_alpha   90.00
_cell.angle_beta   90.00
_cell.angle_gamma   90.00
#
_symmetry.space_group_name_H-M   'P 1'
#
loop_
_entity.id
_entity.type
_entity.pdbx_description
1 polymer ?
#
loop_
_entity_poly.entity_id
_entity_poly.type
_entity_poly.pdbx_seq_one_letter_code
_entity_poly.pdbx_strand_id
1 'polypeptide(L)'
;MPFLAFTAFLMYANIFAAIRQLGKPGKGPLIGGAHMLTCLVASIAFLGGTELIQFNLFGGIGGSAYNWTPLAYFVVGLLSLILFGIKFVSATRAGQSGGNLRFGLSLWAVFAALYVCGTAIDHWIFFRDVNRSGSMDVGFTGEQMTCSGDQILVRLKANTAVYRCPKSIRLGRDYAQPFVPWPSYVQGESAKLKANVDAVQKAAAESKDGVVHLPDSVTRYLSQPTQDSN
;
A
#
# COMPACT_ATOMS: atom_id res chain seq x y z
N MET A 1 -11.80 -1.33 -6.72
CA MET A 1 -10.64 -0.79 -5.95
C MET A 1 -11.10 -0.32 -4.57
N PRO A 2 -11.33 -1.23 -3.61
CA PRO A 2 -11.93 -0.85 -2.32
C PRO A 2 -11.04 0.09 -1.50
N PHE A 3 -9.71 -0.04 -1.59
CA PHE A 3 -8.79 0.83 -0.86
C PHE A 3 -9.01 2.32 -1.14
N LEU A 4 -9.10 2.70 -2.41
CA LEU A 4 -9.38 4.08 -2.81
C LEU A 4 -10.76 4.53 -2.34
N ALA A 5 -11.77 3.65 -2.37
CA ALA A 5 -13.11 4.00 -1.92
C ALA A 5 -13.16 4.30 -0.41
N PHE A 6 -12.51 3.47 0.41
CA PHE A 6 -12.40 3.71 1.86
C PHE A 6 -11.61 4.99 2.16
N THR A 7 -10.50 5.20 1.46
CA THR A 7 -9.67 6.41 1.62
C THR A 7 -10.43 7.67 1.21
N ALA A 8 -11.08 7.66 0.05
CA ALA A 8 -11.89 8.79 -0.42
C ALA A 8 -13.03 9.09 0.55
N PHE A 9 -13.73 8.07 1.04
CA PHE A 9 -14.75 8.24 2.08
C PHE A 9 -14.18 8.93 3.32
N LEU A 10 -13.02 8.49 3.83
CA LEU A 10 -12.38 9.12 4.99
C LEU A 10 -11.98 10.57 4.72
N MET A 11 -11.47 10.88 3.52
CA MET A 11 -11.16 12.26 3.12
C MET A 11 -12.41 13.15 3.16
N TYR A 12 -13.50 12.71 2.53
CA TYR A 12 -14.78 13.44 2.57
C TYR A 12 -15.32 13.59 3.99
N ALA A 13 -15.28 12.52 4.80
CA ALA A 13 -15.75 12.55 6.17
C ALA A 13 -14.95 13.55 7.02
N ASN A 14 -13.63 13.60 6.86
CA ASN A 14 -12.76 14.53 7.56
C ASN A 14 -13.01 15.98 7.11
N ILE A 15 -13.04 16.28 5.81
CA ILE A 15 -13.34 17.64 5.32
C ILE A 15 -14.68 18.13 5.86
N PHE A 16 -15.71 17.30 5.77
CA PHE A 16 -17.04 17.70 6.22
C PHE A 16 -17.12 17.88 7.74
N ALA A 17 -16.40 17.06 8.50
CA ALA A 17 -16.25 17.25 9.94
C ALA A 17 -15.51 18.55 10.27
N ALA A 18 -14.47 18.91 9.51
CA ALA A 18 -13.74 20.17 9.67
C ALA A 18 -14.64 21.39 9.41
N ILE A 19 -15.38 21.40 8.30
CA ILE A 19 -16.31 22.48 7.94
C ILE A 19 -17.36 22.68 9.04
N ARG A 20 -17.87 21.60 9.64
CA ARG A 20 -18.85 21.67 10.74
C ARG A 20 -18.31 22.25 12.05
N GLN A 21 -17.00 22.45 12.17
CA GLN A 21 -16.39 23.10 13.33
C GLN A 21 -16.13 24.59 13.10
N LEU A 22 -16.31 25.10 11.88
CA LEU A 22 -16.16 26.52 11.58
C LEU A 22 -17.15 27.35 12.42
N GLY A 23 -16.65 28.45 12.99
CA GLY A 23 -17.45 29.38 13.80
C GLY A 23 -17.86 28.85 15.19
N LYS A 24 -17.50 27.61 15.57
CA LYS A 24 -17.80 27.09 16.91
C LYS A 24 -16.79 27.62 17.93
N PRO A 25 -17.23 28.13 19.09
CA PRO A 25 -16.33 28.59 20.14
C PRO A 25 -15.62 27.41 20.86
N GLY A 26 -14.61 27.74 21.67
CA GLY A 26 -13.90 26.77 22.50
C GLY A 26 -13.02 25.83 21.66
N LYS A 27 -13.19 24.51 21.81
CA LYS A 27 -12.35 23.50 21.14
C LYS A 27 -12.67 23.29 19.65
N GLY A 28 -13.67 23.98 19.11
CA GLY A 28 -14.09 23.88 17.70
C GLY A 28 -12.95 24.03 16.69
N PRO A 29 -12.17 25.13 16.72
CA PRO A 29 -11.09 25.36 15.76
C PRO A 29 -10.00 24.28 15.80
N LEU A 30 -9.64 23.79 17.00
CA LEU A 30 -8.64 22.74 17.16
C LEU A 30 -9.11 21.41 16.54
N ILE A 31 -10.35 21.00 16.83
CA ILE A 31 -10.94 19.77 16.27
C ILE A 31 -11.10 19.90 14.75
N GLY A 32 -11.53 21.07 14.26
CA GLY A 32 -11.63 21.35 12.84
C GLY A 32 -10.26 21.28 12.13
N GLY A 33 -9.23 21.88 12.72
CA GLY A 33 -7.86 21.83 12.23
C GLY A 33 -7.30 20.40 12.18
N ALA A 34 -7.58 19.57 13.18
CA ALA A 34 -7.14 18.17 13.20
C ALA A 34 -7.76 17.35 12.04
N HIS A 35 -9.05 17.53 11.77
CA HIS A 35 -9.71 16.90 10.62
C HIS A 35 -9.16 17.42 9.28
N MET A 36 -8.93 18.73 9.16
CA MET A 36 -8.36 19.33 7.95
C MET A 36 -6.95 18.80 7.67
N LEU A 37 -6.11 18.76 8.71
CA LEU A 37 -4.76 18.18 8.62
C LEU A 37 -4.80 16.72 8.20
N THR A 38 -5.71 15.93 8.78
CA THR A 38 -5.87 14.52 8.40
C THR A 38 -6.20 14.35 6.92
N CYS A 39 -7.07 15.20 6.36
CA CYS A 39 -7.36 15.18 4.94
C CYS A 39 -6.17 15.64 4.08
N LEU A 40 -5.43 16.66 4.52
CA LEU A 40 -4.22 17.12 3.82
C LEU A 40 -3.18 16.00 3.73
N VAL A 41 -2.92 15.29 4.83
CA VAL A 41 -2.00 14.15 4.86
C VAL A 41 -2.48 13.05 3.90
N ALA A 42 -3.78 12.79 3.79
CA ALA A 42 -4.32 11.82 2.84
C ALA A 42 -4.10 12.22 1.37
N SER A 43 -4.27 13.50 1.04
CA SER A 43 -3.96 14.02 -0.29
C SER A 43 -2.46 13.89 -0.62
N ILE A 44 -1.59 14.23 0.33
CA ILE A 44 -0.13 14.09 0.18
C ILE A 44 0.25 12.60 0.03
N ALA A 45 -0.37 11.71 0.81
CA ALA A 45 -0.15 10.27 0.71
C ALA A 45 -0.51 9.74 -0.68
N PHE A 46 -1.65 10.19 -1.24
CA PHE A 46 -2.08 9.81 -2.57
C PHE A 46 -1.13 10.33 -3.65
N LEU A 47 -0.83 11.63 -3.65
CA LEU A 47 0.06 12.25 -4.64
C LEU A 47 1.48 11.68 -4.58
N GLY A 48 1.98 11.42 -3.38
CA GLY A 48 3.29 10.80 -3.16
C GLY A 48 3.31 9.35 -3.61
N GLY A 49 2.22 8.62 -3.33
CA GLY A 49 2.03 7.26 -3.78
C GLY A 49 1.85 7.12 -5.29
N THR A 50 1.28 8.11 -5.98
CA THR A 50 1.24 8.15 -7.45
C THR A 50 2.51 8.75 -8.03
N GLU A 51 3.50 9.08 -7.20
CA GLU A 51 4.79 9.66 -7.59
C GLU A 51 4.67 11.03 -8.31
N LEU A 52 3.51 11.68 -8.20
CA LEU A 52 3.27 13.03 -8.71
C LEU A 52 4.01 14.09 -7.89
N ILE A 53 4.20 13.81 -6.60
CA ILE A 53 5.15 14.54 -5.74
C ILE A 53 6.25 13.57 -5.31
N GLN A 54 7.50 13.98 -5.49
CA GLN A 54 8.66 13.22 -5.05
C GLN A 54 9.26 13.91 -3.83
N PHE A 55 9.53 13.15 -2.78
CA PHE A 55 10.07 13.69 -1.52
C PHE A 55 11.60 13.73 -1.48
N ASN A 56 12.27 13.49 -2.62
CA ASN A 56 13.73 13.58 -2.74
C ASN A 56 14.14 14.95 -3.30
N LEU A 57 15.09 15.60 -2.62
CA LEU A 57 15.64 16.92 -2.99
C LEU A 57 16.24 16.98 -4.42
N PHE A 58 16.62 15.83 -4.99
CA PHE A 58 17.41 15.74 -6.23
C PHE A 58 16.67 15.08 -7.41
N GLY A 59 15.33 14.94 -7.36
CA GLY A 59 14.52 14.59 -8.53
C GLY A 59 14.71 13.17 -9.07
N GLY A 60 14.56 12.16 -8.20
CA GLY A 60 14.50 10.76 -8.61
C GLY A 60 14.21 9.80 -7.44
N ILE A 61 13.68 8.62 -7.75
CA ILE A 61 13.51 7.52 -6.79
C ILE A 61 14.71 6.59 -6.94
N GLY A 62 15.63 6.65 -5.98
CA GLY A 62 16.78 5.72 -5.94
C GLY A 62 16.35 4.30 -5.54
N GLY A 63 17.11 3.28 -5.94
CA GLY A 63 16.76 1.87 -5.66
C GLY A 63 16.62 1.51 -4.17
N SER A 64 17.21 2.29 -3.27
CA SER A 64 17.09 2.14 -1.80
C SER A 64 16.13 3.15 -1.15
N ALA A 65 15.40 3.95 -1.94
CA ALA A 65 14.49 4.94 -1.40
C ALA A 65 13.37 4.28 -0.61
N TYR A 66 13.04 4.86 0.55
CA TYR A 66 11.93 4.40 1.37
C TYR A 66 10.60 4.93 0.82
N ASN A 67 9.65 4.02 0.59
CA ASN A 67 8.30 4.40 0.20
C ASN A 67 7.55 4.94 1.43
N TRP A 68 7.33 6.25 1.51
CA TRP A 68 6.61 6.90 2.61
C TRP A 68 5.10 6.68 2.58
N THR A 69 4.56 6.15 1.48
CA THR A 69 3.11 6.00 1.25
C THR A 69 2.41 5.13 2.30
N PRO A 70 2.90 3.91 2.66
CA PRO A 70 2.27 3.09 3.70
C PRO A 70 2.21 3.83 5.05
N LEU A 71 3.27 4.53 5.43
CA LEU A 71 3.31 5.30 6.68
C LEU A 71 2.31 6.46 6.66
N ALA A 72 2.25 7.22 5.57
CA ALA A 72 1.32 8.31 5.43
C ALA A 72 -0.14 7.83 5.53
N TYR A 73 -0.48 6.71 4.88
CA TYR A 73 -1.81 6.10 5.01
C TYR A 73 -2.09 5.54 6.40
N PHE A 74 -1.10 4.95 7.07
CA PHE A 74 -1.25 4.53 8.46
C PHE A 74 -1.58 5.72 9.37
N VAL A 75 -0.88 6.85 9.21
CA VAL A 75 -1.15 8.08 9.97
C VAL A 75 -2.57 8.60 9.67
N VAL A 76 -3.00 8.62 8.41
CA VAL A 76 -4.38 9.01 8.04
C VAL A 76 -5.42 8.12 8.70
N GLY A 77 -5.20 6.80 8.65
CA GLY A 77 -6.06 5.83 9.30
C GLY A 77 -6.09 6.04 10.81
N LEU A 78 -4.94 6.20 11.46
CA LEU A 78 -4.84 6.37 12.91
C LEU A 78 -5.50 7.67 13.38
N LEU A 79 -5.23 8.80 12.72
CA LEU A 79 -5.86 10.08 13.05
C LEU A 79 -7.37 10.02 12.85
N SER A 80 -7.84 9.44 11.74
CA SER A 80 -9.27 9.23 11.50
C SER A 80 -9.90 8.34 12.57
N LEU A 81 -9.21 7.26 12.96
CA LEU A 81 -9.67 6.34 14.00
C LEU A 81 -9.82 7.06 15.34
N ILE A 82 -8.86 7.90 15.72
CA ILE A 82 -8.93 8.69 16.96
C ILE A 82 -10.10 9.67 16.90
N LEU A 83 -10.18 10.48 15.85
CA LEU A 83 -11.19 11.54 15.73
C LEU A 83 -12.61 10.98 15.66
N PHE A 84 -12.86 9.99 14.80
CA PHE A 84 -14.17 9.36 14.67
C PHE A 84 -14.47 8.38 15.81
N GLY A 85 -13.45 7.74 16.39
CA GLY A 85 -13.59 6.87 17.55
C GLY A 85 -14.03 7.63 18.80
N ILE A 86 -13.40 8.77 19.12
CA ILE A 86 -13.82 9.64 20.22
C ILE A 86 -15.26 10.11 20.00
N LYS A 87 -15.59 10.53 18.77
CA LYS A 87 -16.94 10.97 18.41
C LYS A 87 -17.96 9.84 18.58
N PHE A 88 -17.63 8.63 18.13
CA PHE A 88 -18.48 7.45 18.24
C PHE A 88 -18.71 7.07 19.70
N VAL A 89 -17.64 6.95 20.51
CA VAL A 89 -17.72 6.64 21.95
C VAL A 89 -18.49 7.71 22.72
N SER A 90 -18.33 8.98 22.37
CA SER A 90 -19.10 10.06 23.00
C SER A 90 -20.59 9.95 22.68
N ALA A 91 -20.95 9.61 21.43
CA ALA A 91 -22.33 9.42 21.03
C ALA A 91 -22.98 8.21 21.71
N THR A 92 -22.28 7.08 21.79
CA THR A 92 -22.78 5.87 22.48
C THR A 92 -22.99 6.12 23.97
N ARG A 93 -22.03 6.78 24.64
CA ARG A 93 -22.15 7.15 26.06
C ARG A 93 -23.31 8.12 26.33
N ALA A 94 -23.66 8.96 25.36
CA ALA A 94 -24.82 9.85 25.43
C ALA A 94 -26.16 9.15 25.10
N GLY A 95 -26.19 7.81 24.97
CA GLY A 95 -27.39 7.04 24.68
C GLY A 95 -27.93 7.20 23.25
N GLN A 96 -27.15 7.78 22.33
CA GLN A 96 -27.55 7.86 20.93
C GLN A 96 -27.40 6.48 20.29
N SER A 97 -28.53 5.84 19.95
CA SER A 97 -28.57 4.47 19.45
C SER A 97 -28.72 4.36 17.92
N GLY A 98 -28.51 3.14 17.42
CA GLY A 98 -28.46 2.75 16.01
C GLY A 98 -29.75 2.98 15.23
N GLY A 99 -30.02 4.23 14.89
CA GLY A 99 -31.03 4.65 13.91
C GLY A 99 -30.69 6.01 13.27
N ASN A 100 -29.72 6.73 13.84
CA ASN A 100 -29.25 8.01 13.30
C ASN A 100 -28.18 7.79 12.21
N LEU A 101 -28.41 8.31 11.01
CA LEU A 101 -27.44 8.30 9.91
C LEU A 101 -26.05 8.80 10.34
N ARG A 102 -25.99 9.80 11.23
CA ARG A 102 -24.71 10.35 11.74
C ARG A 102 -23.93 9.37 12.61
N PHE A 103 -24.65 8.52 13.34
CA PHE A 103 -24.07 7.44 14.13
C PHE A 103 -23.49 6.37 13.19
N GLY A 104 -24.29 5.91 12.21
CA GLY A 104 -23.86 4.95 11.19
C GLY A 104 -22.64 5.43 10.39
N LEU A 105 -22.62 6.69 9.96
CA LEU A 105 -21.48 7.28 9.25
C LEU A 105 -20.21 7.37 10.12
N SER A 106 -20.35 7.62 11.43
CA SER A 106 -19.20 7.69 12.33
C SER A 106 -18.64 6.28 12.61
N LEU A 107 -19.51 5.28 12.76
CA LEU A 107 -19.12 3.87 12.85
C LEU A 107 -18.43 3.40 11.56
N TRP A 108 -19.00 3.73 10.40
CA TRP A 108 -18.40 3.41 9.11
C TRP A 108 -17.02 4.07 8.94
N ALA A 109 -16.83 5.31 9.40
CA ALA A 109 -15.52 5.95 9.42
C ALA A 109 -14.51 5.24 10.32
N VAL A 110 -14.93 4.69 11.46
CA VAL A 110 -14.07 3.85 12.30
C VAL A 110 -13.64 2.59 11.55
N PHE A 111 -14.56 1.87 10.90
CA PHE A 111 -14.21 0.68 10.10
C PHE A 111 -13.29 1.01 8.92
N ALA A 112 -13.58 2.08 8.19
CA ALA A 112 -12.73 2.56 7.11
C ALA A 112 -11.32 2.89 7.59
N ALA A 113 -11.20 3.56 8.74
CA ALA A 113 -9.93 3.91 9.34
C ALA A 113 -9.12 2.68 9.79
N LEU A 114 -9.79 1.70 10.42
CA LEU A 114 -9.18 0.41 10.77
C LEU A 114 -8.69 -0.34 9.54
N TYR A 115 -9.50 -0.37 8.48
CA TYR A 115 -9.12 -1.01 7.22
C TYR A 115 -7.88 -0.34 6.59
N VAL A 116 -7.82 1.00 6.53
CA VAL A 116 -6.65 1.72 6.01
C VAL A 116 -5.39 1.49 6.86
N CYS A 117 -5.52 1.43 8.20
CA CYS A 117 -4.40 1.04 9.06
C CYS A 117 -3.95 -0.39 8.77
N GLY A 118 -4.92 -1.30 8.62
CA GLY A 118 -4.69 -2.71 8.38
C GLY A 118 -3.92 -2.98 7.08
N THR A 119 -4.20 -2.24 6.01
CA THR A 119 -3.45 -2.39 4.75
C THR A 119 -2.01 -1.91 4.88
N ALA A 120 -1.73 -0.83 5.61
CA ALA A 120 -0.37 -0.38 5.88
C ALA A 120 0.40 -1.37 6.77
N ILE A 121 -0.24 -1.91 7.80
CA ILE A 121 0.33 -2.97 8.66
C ILE A 121 0.65 -4.22 7.82
N ASP A 122 -0.29 -4.65 6.98
CA ASP A 122 -0.09 -5.80 6.10
C ASP A 122 1.10 -5.60 5.15
N HIS A 123 1.31 -4.39 4.63
CA HIS A 123 2.50 -4.05 3.85
C HIS A 123 3.79 -4.25 4.65
N TRP A 124 3.88 -3.71 5.87
CA TRP A 124 5.06 -3.88 6.71
C TRP A 124 5.29 -5.33 7.14
N ILE A 125 4.23 -6.10 7.38
CA ILE A 125 4.34 -7.53 7.68
C ILE A 125 4.91 -8.31 6.48
N PHE A 126 4.50 -7.94 5.26
CA PHE A 126 5.02 -8.56 4.05
C PHE A 126 6.49 -8.21 3.83
N PHE A 127 6.88 -6.95 3.99
CA PHE A 127 8.26 -6.46 3.78
C PHE A 127 9.14 -6.46 5.04
N ARG A 128 8.75 -7.19 6.09
CA ARG A 128 9.45 -7.21 7.39
C ARG A 128 10.92 -7.62 7.32
N ASP A 129 11.31 -8.36 6.28
CA ASP A 129 12.68 -8.76 6.02
C ASP A 129 13.15 -8.09 4.73
N VAL A 130 13.66 -6.87 4.87
CA VAL A 130 13.99 -5.98 3.76
C VAL A 130 15.08 -6.55 2.83
N ASN A 131 15.96 -7.42 3.34
CA ASN A 131 17.02 -8.05 2.55
C ASN A 131 16.52 -9.28 1.78
N ARG A 132 15.34 -9.78 2.14
CA ARG A 132 14.71 -10.95 1.51
C ARG A 132 13.36 -10.61 0.91
N SER A 133 13.07 -9.33 0.68
CA SER A 133 11.82 -8.91 0.07
C SER A 133 11.99 -7.69 -0.84
N GLY A 134 11.15 -7.61 -1.86
CA GLY A 134 11.19 -6.54 -2.85
C GLY A 134 10.23 -6.79 -4.01
N SER A 135 10.37 -6.00 -5.07
CA SER A 135 9.70 -6.22 -6.36
C SER A 135 10.65 -6.87 -7.36
N MET A 136 10.10 -7.68 -8.27
CA MET A 136 10.83 -8.22 -9.41
C MET A 136 9.88 -8.47 -10.58
N ASP A 137 10.44 -8.69 -11.77
CA ASP A 137 9.68 -9.06 -12.96
C ASP A 137 8.98 -10.41 -12.78
N VAL A 138 7.76 -10.54 -13.30
CA VAL A 138 6.94 -11.75 -13.18
C VAL A 138 7.61 -12.96 -13.87
N GLY A 139 8.47 -12.74 -14.85
CA GLY A 139 9.20 -13.80 -15.54
C GLY A 139 10.16 -14.58 -14.65
N PHE A 140 10.59 -14.03 -13.51
CA PHE A 140 11.39 -14.77 -12.52
C PHE A 140 10.63 -15.94 -11.90
N THR A 141 9.30 -15.96 -11.97
CA THR A 141 8.49 -17.11 -11.56
C THR A 141 8.71 -18.32 -12.46
N GLY A 142 9.04 -18.10 -13.73
CA GLY A 142 9.03 -19.15 -14.76
C GLY A 142 7.67 -19.81 -14.93
N GLU A 143 6.59 -19.15 -14.51
CA GLU A 143 5.19 -19.60 -14.55
C GLU A 143 4.36 -18.54 -15.27
N GLN A 144 3.29 -18.95 -15.95
CA GLN A 144 2.38 -17.98 -16.56
C GLN A 144 1.54 -17.30 -15.48
N MET A 145 1.87 -16.05 -15.20
CA MET A 145 1.13 -15.18 -14.29
C MET A 145 0.94 -13.81 -14.93
N THR A 146 -0.30 -13.33 -14.92
CA THR A 146 -0.65 -11.99 -15.38
C THR A 146 -0.80 -11.04 -14.19
N CYS A 147 0.26 -10.25 -13.96
CA CYS A 147 0.31 -9.25 -12.90
C CYS A 147 0.31 -7.85 -13.51
N SER A 148 -0.27 -6.88 -12.79
CA SER A 148 -0.31 -5.49 -13.24
C SER A 148 1.10 -4.93 -13.41
N GLY A 149 1.42 -4.55 -14.66
CA GLY A 149 2.74 -4.05 -15.05
C GLY A 149 3.86 -5.07 -14.86
N ASP A 150 3.57 -6.35 -15.12
CA ASP A 150 4.51 -7.47 -15.20
C ASP A 150 5.48 -7.61 -14.01
N GLN A 151 5.05 -7.14 -12.84
CA GLN A 151 5.83 -7.23 -11.62
C GLN A 151 5.09 -7.96 -10.51
N ILE A 152 5.89 -8.63 -9.69
CA ILE A 152 5.45 -9.30 -8.48
C ILE A 152 6.20 -8.73 -7.28
N LEU A 153 5.53 -8.73 -6.14
CA LEU A 153 6.17 -8.52 -4.85
C LEU A 153 6.54 -9.87 -4.28
N VAL A 154 7.75 -9.99 -3.75
CA VAL A 154 8.26 -11.26 -3.26
C VAL A 154 8.82 -11.08 -1.87
N ARG A 155 8.59 -12.08 -1.02
CA ARG A 155 9.33 -12.32 0.23
C ARG A 155 9.85 -13.75 0.22
N LEU A 156 11.18 -13.88 0.25
CA LEU A 156 11.86 -15.16 0.28
C LEU A 156 11.81 -15.76 1.69
N LYS A 157 11.42 -17.04 1.77
CA LYS A 157 11.59 -17.90 2.94
C LYS A 157 12.77 -18.85 2.69
N ALA A 158 13.02 -19.80 3.59
CA ALA A 158 14.12 -20.77 3.42
C ALA A 158 13.97 -21.59 2.12
N ASN A 159 12.81 -22.23 1.93
CA ASN A 159 12.58 -23.19 0.82
C ASN A 159 11.49 -22.74 -0.17
N THR A 160 10.80 -21.64 0.11
CA THR A 160 9.71 -21.11 -0.73
C THR A 160 9.82 -19.60 -0.85
N ALA A 161 9.13 -19.03 -1.82
CA ALA A 161 8.94 -17.59 -1.95
C ALA A 161 7.44 -17.29 -1.82
N VAL A 162 7.07 -16.37 -0.91
CA VAL A 162 5.72 -15.83 -0.87
C VAL A 162 5.66 -14.69 -1.88
N TYR A 163 4.71 -14.73 -2.80
CA TYR A 163 4.53 -13.68 -3.80
C TYR A 163 3.18 -13.00 -3.65
N ARG A 164 3.12 -11.71 -4.01
CA ARG A 164 1.88 -10.97 -4.24
C ARG A 164 1.89 -10.42 -5.67
N CYS A 165 0.89 -10.79 -6.44
CA CYS A 165 0.68 -10.35 -7.81
C CYS A 165 -0.36 -9.23 -7.80
N PRO A 166 0.04 -7.96 -8.03
CA PRO A 166 -0.87 -6.82 -8.07
C PRO A 166 -1.88 -6.95 -9.23
N LYS A 167 -3.13 -6.51 -9.02
CA LYS A 167 -4.19 -6.55 -10.04
C LYS A 167 -4.71 -5.18 -10.47
N SER A 168 -4.45 -4.13 -9.71
CA SER A 168 -5.07 -2.82 -9.96
C SER A 168 -4.18 -1.67 -9.49
N ILE A 169 -4.26 -1.31 -8.22
CA ILE A 169 -3.53 -0.18 -7.66
C ILE A 169 -2.18 -0.61 -7.09
N ARG A 170 -1.16 0.14 -7.45
CA ARG A 170 0.19 0.06 -6.92
C ARG A 170 0.68 1.48 -6.70
N LEU A 171 1.03 1.81 -5.46
CA LEU A 171 1.50 3.14 -5.08
C LEU A 171 2.99 3.08 -4.75
N GLY A 172 3.78 3.96 -5.35
CA GLY A 172 5.23 3.92 -5.31
C GLY A 172 5.77 2.82 -6.22
N ARG A 173 5.30 2.75 -7.48
CA ARG A 173 5.70 1.74 -8.48
C ARG A 173 7.22 1.62 -8.61
N ASP A 174 7.93 2.74 -8.56
CA ASP A 174 9.35 2.81 -8.84
C ASP A 174 10.20 2.59 -7.57
N TYR A 175 9.56 2.33 -6.42
CA TYR A 175 10.22 1.94 -5.18
C TYR A 175 10.43 0.42 -5.13
N ALA A 176 11.48 -0.03 -4.41
CA ALA A 176 11.73 -1.46 -4.17
C ALA A 176 10.59 -2.16 -3.40
N GLN A 177 9.83 -1.38 -2.61
CA GLN A 177 8.71 -1.85 -1.81
C GLN A 177 7.46 -1.03 -2.14
N PRO A 178 6.82 -1.27 -3.29
CA PRO A 178 5.61 -0.56 -3.65
C PRO A 178 4.46 -0.97 -2.71
N PHE A 179 3.58 -0.03 -2.43
CA PHE A 179 2.40 -0.24 -1.60
C PHE A 179 1.24 -0.76 -2.45
N VAL A 180 0.85 -2.01 -2.21
CA VAL A 180 -0.27 -2.67 -2.90
C VAL A 180 -1.27 -3.11 -1.83
N PRO A 181 -2.29 -2.30 -1.52
CA PRO A 181 -3.22 -2.56 -0.42
C PRO A 181 -4.15 -3.73 -0.74
N TRP A 182 -4.44 -4.59 0.24
CA TRP A 182 -5.43 -5.67 0.07
C TRP A 182 -6.82 -5.09 -0.23
N PRO A 183 -7.62 -5.68 -1.14
CA PRO A 183 -7.44 -6.91 -1.92
C PRO A 183 -6.93 -6.65 -3.35
N SER A 184 -6.11 -5.61 -3.57
CA SER A 184 -5.60 -5.28 -4.90
C SER A 184 -4.46 -6.19 -5.37
N TYR A 185 -4.24 -7.33 -4.70
CA TYR A 185 -3.32 -8.38 -5.10
C TYR A 185 -3.92 -9.77 -4.83
N VAL A 186 -3.42 -10.78 -5.53
CA VAL A 186 -3.48 -12.19 -5.07
C VAL A 186 -2.16 -12.58 -4.44
N GLN A 187 -2.21 -13.44 -3.42
CA GLN A 187 -1.04 -13.94 -2.73
C GLN A 187 -0.93 -15.45 -2.90
N GLY A 188 0.29 -15.94 -3.08
CA GLY A 188 0.60 -17.38 -3.14
C GLY A 188 2.00 -17.68 -2.61
N GLU A 189 2.36 -18.96 -2.64
CA GLU A 189 3.73 -19.43 -2.34
C GLU A 189 4.24 -20.28 -3.51
N SER A 190 5.51 -20.12 -3.89
CA SER A 190 6.13 -20.88 -4.98
C SER A 190 7.56 -21.29 -4.61
N ALA A 191 7.82 -22.60 -4.63
CA ALA A 191 9.17 -23.14 -4.51
C ALA A 191 9.99 -22.93 -5.79
N LYS A 192 9.32 -22.94 -6.95
CA LYS A 192 9.95 -22.70 -8.25
C LYS A 192 10.48 -21.27 -8.36
N LEU A 193 9.70 -20.28 -7.93
CA LEU A 193 10.16 -18.89 -7.84
C LEU A 193 11.40 -18.78 -6.94
N LYS A 194 11.40 -19.44 -5.77
CA LYS A 194 12.56 -19.46 -4.88
C LYS A 194 13.79 -20.05 -5.56
N ALA A 195 13.66 -21.20 -6.22
CA ALA A 195 14.77 -21.84 -6.91
C ALA A 195 15.34 -20.96 -8.03
N ASN A 196 14.49 -20.26 -8.80
CA ASN A 196 14.94 -19.34 -9.84
C ASN A 196 15.69 -18.14 -9.25
N VAL A 197 15.18 -17.55 -8.18
CA VAL A 197 15.85 -16.43 -7.49
C VAL A 197 17.20 -16.88 -6.92
N ASP A 198 17.27 -18.05 -6.29
CA ASP A 198 18.53 -18.60 -5.77
C ASP A 198 19.55 -18.86 -6.87
N ALA A 199 19.11 -19.39 -8.01
CA ALA A 199 19.97 -19.63 -9.17
C ALA A 199 20.56 -18.33 -9.70
N VAL A 200 19.74 -17.27 -9.79
CA VAL A 200 20.20 -15.93 -10.22
C VAL A 200 21.16 -15.32 -9.21
N GLN A 201 20.85 -15.40 -7.91
CA GLN A 201 21.73 -14.88 -6.86
C GLN A 201 23.08 -15.60 -6.83
N LYS A 202 23.07 -16.93 -6.99
CA LYS A 202 24.29 -17.73 -7.11
C LYS A 202 25.10 -17.35 -8.34
N ALA A 203 24.46 -17.27 -9.51
CA ALA A 203 25.12 -16.88 -10.75
C ALA A 203 25.70 -15.45 -10.67
N ALA A 204 25.00 -14.53 -10.00
CA ALA A 204 25.49 -13.18 -9.76
C ALA A 204 26.73 -13.14 -8.84
N ALA A 205 26.74 -13.96 -7.79
CA ALA A 205 27.89 -14.08 -6.88
C ALA A 205 29.12 -14.73 -7.54
N GLU A 206 28.91 -15.62 -8.51
CA GLU A 206 29.97 -16.34 -9.23
C GLU A 206 30.44 -15.59 -10.50
N SER A 207 29.68 -14.59 -10.97
CA SER A 207 30.03 -13.83 -12.17
C SER A 207 31.23 -12.91 -11.93
N LYS A 208 32.27 -13.09 -12.76
CA LYS A 208 33.49 -12.26 -12.72
C LYS A 208 33.41 -11.02 -13.59
N ASP A 209 32.56 -11.05 -14.61
CA ASP A 209 32.49 -10.01 -15.65
C ASP A 209 31.23 -9.13 -15.50
N GLY A 210 30.47 -9.30 -14.42
CA GLY A 210 29.21 -8.57 -14.16
C GLY A 210 28.02 -9.01 -15.02
N VAL A 211 28.21 -10.01 -15.89
CA VAL A 211 27.14 -10.60 -16.72
C VAL A 211 26.54 -11.80 -15.99
N VAL A 212 25.22 -11.79 -15.78
CA VAL A 212 24.49 -12.87 -15.09
C VAL A 212 23.61 -13.61 -16.09
N HIS A 213 23.86 -14.90 -16.28
CA HIS A 213 23.00 -15.75 -17.10
C HIS A 213 21.73 -16.13 -16.32
N LEU A 214 20.57 -15.84 -16.89
CA LEU A 214 19.28 -16.18 -16.31
C LEU A 214 18.93 -17.67 -16.52
N PRO A 215 18.21 -18.31 -15.58
CA PRO A 215 17.73 -19.68 -15.76
C PRO A 215 16.85 -19.83 -17.01
N ASP A 216 16.93 -20.98 -17.69
CA ASP A 216 16.16 -21.26 -18.92
C ASP A 216 14.65 -21.07 -18.77
N SER A 217 14.10 -21.29 -17.58
CA SER A 217 12.68 -21.05 -17.30
C SER A 217 12.31 -19.57 -17.34
N VAL A 218 13.23 -18.70 -16.91
CA VAL A 218 13.07 -17.24 -16.95
C VAL A 218 13.29 -16.76 -18.38
N THR A 219 14.36 -17.20 -19.03
CA THR A 219 14.67 -16.82 -20.42
C THR A 219 13.56 -17.23 -21.38
N ARG A 220 13.01 -18.45 -21.25
CA ARG A 220 11.87 -18.89 -22.05
C ARG A 220 10.64 -18.03 -21.84
N TYR A 221 10.34 -17.65 -20.60
CA TYR A 221 9.22 -16.77 -20.30
C TYR A 221 9.38 -15.40 -20.96
N LEU A 222 10.54 -14.76 -20.77
CA LEU A 222 10.84 -13.43 -21.32
C LEU A 222 10.88 -13.42 -22.87
N SER A 223 11.18 -14.56 -23.49
CA SER A 223 11.19 -14.72 -24.95
C SER A 223 9.82 -14.98 -25.57
N GLN A 224 8.78 -15.22 -24.77
CA GLN A 224 7.43 -15.37 -25.31
C GLN A 224 6.94 -13.99 -25.79
N PRO A 225 6.40 -13.88 -27.02
CA PRO A 225 5.82 -12.62 -27.47
C PRO A 225 4.74 -12.20 -26.48
N THR A 226 4.87 -10.99 -25.94
CA THR A 226 3.85 -10.37 -25.09
C THR A 226 2.53 -10.46 -25.85
N GLN A 227 1.59 -11.24 -25.33
CA GLN A 227 0.22 -11.13 -25.81
C GLN A 227 -0.25 -9.75 -25.38
N ASP A 228 -0.26 -8.82 -26.34
CA ASP A 228 -0.84 -7.49 -26.17
C ASP A 228 -2.24 -7.67 -25.59
N SER A 229 -2.37 -7.34 -24.31
CA SER A 229 -3.65 -7.34 -23.61
C SER A 229 -4.28 -5.98 -23.88
N ASN A 230 -5.26 -5.97 -24.79
CA ASN A 230 -6.22 -4.88 -24.98
C ASN A 230 -6.87 -4.45 -23.65
#